data_AF-A0A0D3I5V9-F1
#
_entry.id   AF-A0A0D3I5V9-F1
#
_cell.length_a   1.000
_cell.length_b   1.000
_cell.length_c   1.000
_cell.angle_alpha   90.00
_cell.angle_beta   90.00
_cell.angle_gamma   90.00
#
_symmetry.space_group_name_H-M   'P 1'
#
loop_
_entity.id
_entity.type
_entity.pdbx_description
1 polymer ?
#
loop_
_entity_poly.entity_id
_entity_poly.type
_entity_poly.pdbx_seq_one_letter_code
_entity_poly.pdbx_strand_id
1 'polypeptide(L)'
;MSQGDKARALVEKAEKKLASWSLFGGGSKYEDAAEMYTKAANLFKVSKCWNDAGACFEKTAQCALKSDSPHEAATAHTDAANCYKKTDAKGAPPTYKEAIGIHIDLGRFPTAAKLQKEIAELHEGEGNLPLAMEARSTPAFQTAADYYQGEENTAQGN
;
A
#
# COMPACT_ATOMS: atom_id res chain seq x y z
N MET A 1 -25.78 -6.52 -13.83
CA MET A 1 -24.33 -6.75 -13.65
C MET A 1 -23.95 -6.20 -12.29
N SER A 2 -23.48 -7.06 -11.37
CA SER A 2 -23.09 -6.65 -10.02
C SER A 2 -21.83 -5.78 -10.04
N GLN A 3 -21.52 -5.07 -8.96
CA GLN A 3 -20.27 -4.32 -8.85
C GLN A 3 -19.05 -5.25 -8.92
N GLY A 4 -19.15 -6.47 -8.36
CA GLY A 4 -18.12 -7.51 -8.49
C GLY A 4 -17.89 -7.98 -9.93
N ASP A 5 -18.95 -8.12 -10.74
CA ASP A 5 -18.80 -8.48 -12.15
C ASP A 5 -18.09 -7.38 -12.95
N LYS A 6 -18.43 -6.11 -12.70
CA LYS A 6 -17.75 -4.96 -13.30
C LYS A 6 -16.27 -4.90 -12.89
N ALA A 7 -15.97 -5.20 -11.63
CA ALA A 7 -14.61 -5.25 -11.11
C ALA A 7 -13.78 -6.34 -11.82
N ARG A 8 -14.31 -7.57 -11.94
CA ARG A 8 -13.66 -8.66 -12.67
C ARG A 8 -13.41 -8.33 -14.14
N ALA A 9 -14.37 -7.69 -14.81
CA ALA A 9 -14.20 -7.24 -16.18
C ALA A 9 -13.07 -6.20 -16.33
N LEU A 10 -12.88 -5.34 -15.32
CA LEU A 10 -11.75 -4.39 -15.31
C LEU A 10 -10.41 -5.09 -15.07
N VAL A 11 -10.36 -6.07 -14.16
CA VAL A 11 -9.18 -6.91 -13.93
C VAL A 11 -8.75 -7.60 -15.22
N GLU A 12 -9.69 -8.25 -15.92
CA GLU A 12 -9.40 -8.93 -17.19
C GLU A 12 -8.90 -7.97 -18.27
N LYS A 13 -9.46 -6.76 -18.34
CA LYS A 13 -8.98 -5.71 -19.27
C LYS A 13 -7.56 -5.26 -18.93
N ALA A 14 -7.25 -5.09 -17.65
CA ALA A 14 -5.91 -4.72 -17.19
C ALA A 14 -4.89 -5.81 -17.54
N GLU A 15 -5.23 -7.09 -17.31
CA GLU A 15 -4.38 -8.23 -17.65
C GLU A 15 -4.10 -8.32 -19.16
N LYS A 16 -5.15 -8.16 -19.99
CA LYS A 16 -5.00 -8.09 -21.45
C LYS A 16 -4.13 -6.92 -21.88
N LYS A 17 -4.29 -5.75 -21.25
CA LYS A 17 -3.47 -4.56 -21.54
C LYS A 17 -1.99 -4.81 -21.23
N LEU A 18 -1.68 -5.45 -20.10
CA LEU A 18 -0.30 -5.80 -19.73
C LEU A 18 0.32 -6.83 -20.68
N ALA A 19 -0.47 -7.80 -21.14
CA ALA A 19 -0.07 -8.84 -22.08
C ALA A 19 0.11 -8.33 -23.53
N SER A 20 -0.45 -7.16 -23.86
CA SER A 20 -0.29 -6.55 -25.18
C SER A 20 1.18 -6.20 -25.46
N TRP A 21 1.67 -6.65 -26.61
CA TRP A 21 3.00 -6.29 -27.13
C TRP A 21 2.94 -4.86 -27.70
N SER A 22 3.29 -3.86 -26.90
CA SER A 22 3.39 -2.48 -27.38
C SER A 22 4.76 -2.24 -27.99
N LEU A 23 4.84 -2.06 -29.32
CA LEU A 23 6.08 -1.71 -30.03
C LEU A 23 6.51 -0.25 -29.88
N PHE A 24 5.67 0.61 -29.29
CA PHE A 24 5.97 2.00 -28.99
C PHE A 24 5.53 2.29 -27.54
N GLY A 25 6.45 2.71 -26.67
CA GLY A 25 6.16 3.25 -25.33
C GLY A 25 5.62 2.25 -24.30
N GLY A 26 6.51 1.47 -23.65
CA GLY A 26 6.15 0.48 -22.63
C GLY A 26 5.64 1.04 -21.30
N GLY A 27 5.80 2.34 -21.01
CA GLY A 27 5.33 2.97 -19.75
C GLY A 27 3.80 3.11 -19.68
N SER A 28 3.18 3.56 -20.77
CA SER A 28 1.74 3.85 -20.83
C SER A 28 0.84 2.63 -20.54
N LYS A 29 1.27 1.41 -20.84
CA LYS A 29 0.45 0.21 -20.55
C LYS A 29 0.38 -0.10 -19.05
N TYR A 30 1.39 0.25 -18.27
CA TYR A 30 1.39 0.04 -16.83
C TYR A 30 0.52 1.08 -16.13
N GLU A 31 0.56 2.35 -16.56
CA GLU A 31 -0.33 3.40 -16.08
C GLU A 31 -1.81 3.05 -16.36
N ASP A 32 -2.13 2.68 -17.60
CA ASP A 32 -3.49 2.25 -17.98
C ASP A 32 -3.97 1.05 -17.15
N ALA A 33 -3.10 0.08 -16.91
CA ALA A 33 -3.43 -1.10 -16.09
C ALA A 33 -3.61 -0.72 -14.62
N ALA A 34 -2.76 0.15 -14.07
CA ALA A 34 -2.86 0.64 -12.70
C ALA A 34 -4.20 1.35 -12.46
N GLU A 35 -4.65 2.19 -13.41
CA GLU A 35 -5.97 2.80 -13.35
C GLU A 35 -7.11 1.78 -13.34
N MET A 36 -7.03 0.77 -14.21
CA MET A 36 -8.05 -0.28 -14.30
C MET A 36 -8.12 -1.11 -13.02
N TYR A 37 -6.97 -1.50 -12.46
CA TYR A 37 -6.89 -2.21 -11.18
C TYR A 37 -7.42 -1.36 -10.02
N THR A 38 -7.09 -0.06 -9.97
CA THR A 38 -7.59 0.85 -8.94
C THR A 38 -9.12 0.98 -9.00
N LYS A 39 -9.67 1.13 -10.20
CA LYS A 39 -11.13 1.15 -10.42
C LYS A 39 -11.76 -0.18 -9.99
N ALA A 40 -11.15 -1.32 -10.32
CA ALA A 40 -11.62 -2.64 -9.88
C ALA A 40 -11.57 -2.80 -8.35
N ALA A 41 -10.47 -2.38 -7.71
CA ALA A 41 -10.29 -2.44 -6.26
C ALA A 41 -11.40 -1.68 -5.52
N ASN A 42 -11.72 -0.46 -5.98
CA ASN A 42 -12.79 0.34 -5.41
C ASN A 42 -14.17 -0.32 -5.56
N LEU A 43 -14.45 -0.98 -6.67
CA LEU A 43 -15.70 -1.74 -6.85
C LEU A 43 -15.76 -2.98 -5.94
N PHE A 44 -14.63 -3.66 -5.73
CA PHE A 44 -14.53 -4.75 -4.76
C PHE A 44 -14.73 -4.26 -3.32
N LYS A 45 -14.20 -3.09 -2.94
CA LYS A 45 -14.47 -2.45 -1.63
C LYS A 45 -15.96 -2.21 -1.41
N VAL A 46 -16.67 -1.64 -2.41
CA VAL A 46 -18.13 -1.42 -2.35
C VAL A 46 -18.88 -2.74 -2.15
N SER A 47 -18.37 -3.83 -2.73
CA SER A 47 -18.93 -5.17 -2.60
C SER A 47 -18.48 -5.91 -1.33
N LYS A 48 -17.67 -5.28 -0.47
CA LYS A 48 -17.01 -5.87 0.72
C LYS A 48 -16.14 -7.09 0.41
N CYS A 49 -15.68 -7.23 -0.82
CA CYS A 49 -14.72 -8.25 -1.26
C CYS A 49 -13.30 -7.76 -0.96
N TRP A 50 -12.93 -7.64 0.33
CA TRP A 50 -11.69 -6.95 0.72
C TRP A 50 -10.42 -7.66 0.25
N ASN A 51 -10.40 -9.00 0.18
CA ASN A 51 -9.27 -9.75 -0.38
C ASN A 51 -9.06 -9.42 -1.86
N ASP A 52 -10.14 -9.41 -2.66
CA ASP A 52 -10.06 -9.06 -4.08
C ASP A 52 -9.64 -7.60 -4.28
N ALA A 53 -10.12 -6.70 -3.42
CA ALA A 53 -9.71 -5.30 -3.42
C ALA A 53 -8.21 -5.13 -3.11
N GLY A 54 -7.72 -5.83 -2.08
CA GLY A 54 -6.31 -5.83 -1.71
C GLY A 54 -5.42 -6.32 -2.84
N ALA A 55 -5.77 -7.46 -3.45
CA ALA A 55 -5.02 -8.02 -4.57
C ALA A 55 -5.01 -7.08 -5.79
N CYS A 56 -6.10 -6.36 -6.05
CA CYS A 56 -6.13 -5.35 -7.11
C CYS A 56 -5.20 -4.16 -6.79
N PHE A 57 -5.18 -3.68 -5.55
CA PHE A 57 -4.26 -2.60 -5.16
C PHE A 57 -2.79 -3.03 -5.20
N GLU A 58 -2.46 -4.28 -4.87
CA GLU A 58 -1.09 -4.80 -5.07
C GLU A 58 -0.71 -4.80 -6.54
N LYS A 59 -1.63 -5.20 -7.44
CA LYS A 59 -1.41 -5.10 -8.88
C LYS A 59 -1.27 -3.64 -9.34
N THR A 60 -2.05 -2.70 -8.79
CA THR A 60 -1.86 -1.25 -9.00
C THR A 60 -0.44 -0.84 -8.62
N ALA A 61 0.01 -1.21 -7.41
CA ALA A 61 1.32 -0.82 -6.91
C ALA A 61 2.46 -1.36 -7.77
N GLN A 62 2.39 -2.63 -8.17
CA GLN A 62 3.35 -3.25 -9.08
C GLN A 62 3.39 -2.54 -10.45
N CYS A 63 2.23 -2.11 -10.96
CA CYS A 63 2.18 -1.34 -12.20
C CYS A 63 2.81 0.04 -12.02
N ALA A 64 2.50 0.74 -10.93
CA ALA A 64 3.07 2.04 -10.60
C ALA A 64 4.60 2.00 -10.44
N LEU A 65 5.16 0.94 -9.84
CA LEU A 65 6.61 0.76 -9.80
C LEU A 65 7.21 0.56 -11.20
N LYS A 66 6.51 -0.14 -12.10
CA LYS A 66 6.95 -0.34 -13.49
C LYS A 66 6.81 0.90 -14.38
N SER A 67 6.00 1.89 -13.96
CA SER A 67 5.88 3.19 -14.61
C SER A 67 6.70 4.30 -13.94
N ASP A 68 7.61 3.95 -13.03
CA ASP A 68 8.45 4.90 -12.28
C ASP A 68 7.64 5.91 -11.42
N SER A 69 6.51 5.44 -10.87
CA SER A 69 5.61 6.19 -9.98
C SER A 69 5.65 5.66 -8.53
N PRO A 70 6.79 5.76 -7.80
CA PRO A 70 6.93 5.17 -6.47
C PRO A 70 5.97 5.74 -5.43
N HIS A 71 5.57 7.01 -5.55
CA HIS A 71 4.60 7.60 -4.62
C HIS A 71 3.21 6.92 -4.74
N GLU A 72 2.77 6.65 -5.97
CA GLU A 72 1.52 5.96 -6.23
C GLU A 72 1.60 4.50 -5.76
N ALA A 73 2.75 3.85 -5.98
CA ALA A 73 2.98 2.50 -5.49
C ALA A 73 2.87 2.38 -3.96
N ALA A 74 3.50 3.30 -3.21
CA ALA A 74 3.42 3.31 -1.74
C ALA A 74 1.99 3.52 -1.24
N THR A 75 1.24 4.39 -1.91
CA THR A 75 -0.19 4.64 -1.61
C THR A 75 -1.03 3.39 -1.87
N ALA A 76 -0.82 2.74 -3.02
CA ALA A 76 -1.54 1.52 -3.39
C ALA A 76 -1.21 0.33 -2.45
N HIS A 77 0.05 0.13 -2.06
CA HIS A 77 0.39 -0.89 -1.04
C HIS A 77 -0.27 -0.57 0.32
N THR A 78 -0.34 0.70 0.72
CA THR A 78 -1.05 1.10 1.94
C THR A 78 -2.55 0.78 1.85
N ASP A 79 -3.18 1.07 0.72
CA ASP A 79 -4.59 0.74 0.47
C ASP A 79 -4.85 -0.76 0.42
N ALA A 80 -3.92 -1.54 -0.14
CA ALA A 80 -3.96 -3.00 -0.14
C ALA A 80 -3.92 -3.55 1.29
N ALA A 81 -2.96 -3.10 2.09
CA ALA A 81 -2.81 -3.51 3.49
C ALA A 81 -4.05 -3.14 4.33
N ASN A 82 -4.63 -1.96 4.11
CA ASN A 82 -5.89 -1.55 4.73
C ASN A 82 -7.08 -2.45 4.36
N CYS A 83 -7.10 -3.01 3.15
CA CYS A 83 -8.10 -3.99 2.73
C CYS A 83 -7.87 -5.33 3.43
N TYR A 84 -6.63 -5.83 3.45
CA TYR A 84 -6.29 -7.08 4.12
C TYR A 84 -6.56 -7.02 5.62
N LYS A 85 -6.32 -5.90 6.29
CA LYS A 85 -6.68 -5.69 7.70
C LYS A 85 -8.15 -5.98 8.02
N LYS A 86 -9.05 -5.88 7.04
CA LYS A 86 -10.50 -6.15 7.21
C LYS A 86 -10.88 -7.62 7.05
N THR A 87 -10.00 -8.48 6.52
CA THR A 87 -10.29 -9.89 6.20
C THR A 87 -9.26 -10.86 6.78
N ASP A 88 -7.99 -10.53 6.67
CA ASP A 88 -6.86 -11.30 7.19
C ASP A 88 -5.79 -10.36 7.75
N ALA A 89 -5.83 -10.18 9.07
CA ALA A 89 -4.86 -9.36 9.80
C ALA A 89 -3.41 -9.82 9.61
N LYS A 90 -3.19 -11.10 9.26
CA LYS A 90 -1.84 -11.66 9.04
C LYS A 90 -1.25 -11.29 7.68
N GLY A 91 -2.10 -11.05 6.68
CA GLY A 91 -1.70 -10.61 5.34
C GLY A 91 -1.35 -9.13 5.25
N ALA A 92 -1.79 -8.30 6.20
CA ALA A 92 -1.54 -6.86 6.16
C ALA A 92 -0.09 -6.42 6.48
N PRO A 93 0.61 -6.98 7.50
CA PRO A 93 1.99 -6.61 7.80
C PRO A 93 2.99 -6.68 6.65
N PRO A 94 3.05 -7.76 5.83
CA PRO A 94 3.99 -7.81 4.72
C PRO A 94 3.71 -6.71 3.68
N THR A 95 2.43 -6.45 3.35
CA THR A 95 2.06 -5.39 2.39
C THR A 95 2.36 -4.00 2.94
N TYR A 96 2.20 -3.75 4.24
CA TYR A 96 2.66 -2.49 4.87
C TYR A 96 4.19 -2.34 4.79
N LYS A 97 4.96 -3.43 4.95
CA LYS A 97 6.43 -3.37 4.84
C LYS A 97 6.89 -2.94 3.44
N GLU A 98 6.19 -3.35 2.38
CA GLU A 98 6.47 -2.88 1.01
C GLU A 98 6.25 -1.36 0.90
N ALA A 99 5.11 -0.84 1.40
CA ALA A 99 4.85 0.61 1.42
C ALA A 99 5.89 1.38 2.25
N ILE A 100 6.30 0.84 3.41
CA ILE A 100 7.33 1.43 4.28
C ILE A 100 8.67 1.55 3.55
N GLY A 101 9.11 0.48 2.86
CA GLY A 101 10.35 0.49 2.09
C GLY A 101 10.36 1.63 1.06
N ILE A 102 9.28 1.75 0.29
CA ILE A 102 9.17 2.81 -0.72
C ILE A 102 9.14 4.20 -0.07
N HIS A 103 8.45 4.37 1.06
CA HIS A 103 8.45 5.66 1.78
C HIS A 103 9.82 6.03 2.33
N ILE A 104 10.61 5.07 2.80
CA ILE A 104 11.99 5.28 3.24
C ILE A 104 12.86 5.71 2.06
N ASP A 105 12.76 5.03 0.91
CA ASP A 105 13.52 5.37 -0.30
C ASP A 105 13.18 6.78 -0.80
N LEU A 106 11.93 7.22 -0.61
CA LEU A 106 11.46 8.58 -0.89
C LEU A 106 11.80 9.62 0.19
N GLY A 107 12.50 9.24 1.26
CA GLY A 107 12.85 10.12 2.39
C GLY A 107 11.66 10.51 3.29
N ARG A 108 10.52 9.82 3.18
CA ARG A 108 9.27 10.11 3.92
C ARG A 108 9.20 9.31 5.23
N PHE A 109 10.20 9.47 6.09
CA PHE A 109 10.30 8.76 7.39
C PHE A 109 9.07 8.93 8.31
N PRO A 110 8.43 10.12 8.42
CA PRO A 110 7.25 10.26 9.26
C PRO A 110 6.07 9.39 8.79
N THR A 111 5.89 9.23 7.49
CA THR A 111 4.86 8.34 6.92
C THR A 111 5.22 6.88 7.16
N ALA A 112 6.48 6.49 6.92
CA ALA A 112 6.97 5.14 7.18
C ALA A 112 6.73 4.70 8.64
N ALA A 113 7.02 5.58 9.60
CA ALA A 113 6.81 5.29 11.02
C ALA A 113 5.32 5.14 11.41
N LYS A 114 4.42 5.92 10.78
CA LYS A 114 2.97 5.73 10.97
C LYS A 114 2.54 4.34 10.53
N LEU A 115 3.01 3.88 9.36
CA LEU A 115 2.72 2.52 8.88
C LEU A 115 3.36 1.44 9.77
N GLN A 116 4.55 1.70 10.28
CA GLN A 116 5.22 0.80 11.23
C GLN A 116 4.42 0.66 12.54
N LYS A 117 3.79 1.75 13.00
CA LYS A 117 2.87 1.73 14.15
C LYS A 117 1.65 0.85 13.88
N GLU A 118 1.05 0.94 12.69
CA GLU A 118 -0.08 0.08 12.29
C GLU A 118 0.30 -1.41 12.32
N ILE A 119 1.51 -1.77 11.87
CA ILE A 119 2.03 -3.15 11.99
C ILE A 119 2.14 -3.58 13.44
N ALA A 120 2.67 -2.71 14.32
CA ALA A 120 2.81 -3.02 15.73
C ALA A 120 1.45 -3.25 16.40
N GLU A 121 0.47 -2.38 16.12
CA GLU A 121 -0.90 -2.51 16.66
C GLU A 121 -1.60 -3.80 16.16
N LEU A 122 -1.37 -4.20 14.92
CA LEU A 122 -1.84 -5.49 14.40
C LEU A 122 -1.26 -6.67 15.18
N HIS A 123 0.05 -6.68 15.42
CA HIS A 123 0.69 -7.74 16.19
C HIS A 123 0.27 -7.74 17.66
N GLU A 124 0.06 -6.57 18.28
CA GLU A 124 -0.49 -6.48 19.65
C GLU A 124 -1.91 -7.06 19.72
N GLY A 125 -2.76 -6.73 18.75
CA GLY A 125 -4.13 -7.26 18.68
C GLY A 125 -4.18 -8.79 18.50
N GLU A 126 -3.18 -9.38 17.87
CA GLU A 126 -3.03 -10.84 17.73
C GLU A 126 -2.35 -11.51 18.92
N GLY A 127 -1.88 -10.76 19.92
CA GLY A 127 -1.12 -11.27 21.07
C GLY A 127 0.35 -11.57 20.76
N ASN A 128 0.84 -11.18 19.58
CA ASN A 128 2.22 -11.36 19.13
C ASN A 128 3.13 -10.22 19.63
N LEU A 129 3.21 -10.06 20.95
CA LEU A 129 3.97 -8.97 21.60
C LEU A 129 5.44 -8.85 21.15
N PRO A 130 6.19 -9.95 20.90
CA PRO A 130 7.58 -9.84 20.42
C PRO A 130 7.67 -9.14 19.05
N LEU A 131 6.78 -9.48 18.12
CA LEU A 131 6.75 -8.87 16.78
C LEU A 131 6.28 -7.41 16.82
N ALA A 132 5.39 -7.08 17.75
CA ALA A 132 4.97 -5.69 17.97
C ALA A 132 6.13 -4.82 18.50
N MET A 133 6.92 -5.34 19.44
CA MET A 133 8.09 -4.65 19.96
C MET A 133 9.18 -4.49 18.90
N GLU A 134 9.42 -5.52 18.09
CA GLU A 134 10.34 -5.45 16.96
C GLU A 134 9.92 -4.35 15.97
N ALA A 135 8.63 -4.31 15.62
CA ALA A 135 8.09 -3.28 14.74
C ALA A 135 8.34 -1.86 15.29
N ARG A 136 8.16 -1.64 16.61
CA ARG A 136 8.41 -0.32 17.26
C ARG A 136 9.89 0.02 17.40
N SER A 137 10.77 -0.96 17.28
CA SER A 137 12.21 -0.77 17.48
C SER A 137 12.97 -0.51 16.18
N THR A 138 12.29 -0.43 15.03
CA THR A 138 12.97 -0.19 13.76
C THR A 138 13.57 1.23 13.73
N PRO A 139 14.75 1.42 13.11
CA PRO A 139 15.37 2.74 12.99
C PRO A 139 14.45 3.77 12.36
N ALA A 140 13.60 3.36 11.40
CA ALA A 140 12.61 4.25 10.79
C ALA A 140 11.61 4.82 11.81
N PHE A 141 11.18 4.02 12.79
CA PHE A 141 10.30 4.47 13.87
C PHE A 141 11.02 5.39 14.85
N GLN A 142 12.26 5.05 15.22
CA GLN A 142 13.09 5.88 16.10
C GLN A 142 13.40 7.23 15.46
N THR A 143 13.90 7.24 14.22
CA THR A 143 14.20 8.46 13.46
C THR A 143 12.96 9.33 13.31
N ALA A 144 11.79 8.76 12.99
CA ALA A 144 10.57 9.55 12.93
C ALA A 144 10.15 10.12 14.30
N ALA A 145 10.31 9.35 15.39
CA ALA A 145 10.05 9.84 16.74
C ALA A 145 10.97 11.02 17.10
N ASP A 146 12.26 10.94 16.73
CA ASP A 146 13.24 12.01 16.91
C ASP A 146 12.88 13.25 16.07
N TYR A 147 12.43 13.06 14.82
CA TYR A 147 11.92 14.15 13.98
C TYR A 147 10.70 14.84 14.62
N TYR A 148 9.73 14.06 15.12
CA TYR A 148 8.54 14.61 15.78
C TYR A 148 8.88 15.38 17.07
N GLN A 149 9.81 14.88 17.88
CA GLN A 149 10.29 15.59 19.09
C GLN A 149 11.09 16.85 18.74
N GLY A 150 11.85 16.84 17.63
CA GLY A 150 12.57 18.01 17.13
C GLY A 150 11.63 19.12 16.63
N GLU A 151 10.56 18.74 15.90
CA GLU A 151 9.57 19.70 15.40
C GLU A 151 8.70 20.31 16.51
N GLU A 152 8.26 19.51 17.50
CA GLU A 152 7.52 20.02 18.68
C GLU A 152 8.32 21.06 19.47
N ASN A 153 9.63 20.85 19.63
CA ASN A 153 10.50 21.80 20.31
C ASN A 153 10.68 23.12 19.53
N THR A 154 10.60 23.10 18.20
CA THR A 154 10.64 24.33 17.38
C THR A 154 9.30 25.05 17.28
N ALA A 155 8.17 24.33 17.38
CA ALA A 155 6.83 24.91 17.29
C ALA A 155 6.33 25.55 18.60
N GLN A 156 6.82 25.10 19.76
CA GLN A 156 6.51 25.71 21.06
C GLN A 156 7.44 26.89 21.43
N GLY A 157 8.41 27.22 20.58
CA GLY A 157 9.47 28.20 20.85
C GLY A 157 9.33 29.58 20.19
N ASN A 158 8.20 29.91 19.54
CA ASN A 158 7.97 31.21 18.88
C ASN A 158 6.70 31.91 19.37
#